data_AF-A0A6P2EIK7-F1
#
_entry.id   AF-A0A6P2EIK7-F1
#
_cell.length_a   1.000
_cell.length_b   1.000
_cell.length_c   1.000
_cell.angle_alpha   90.00
_cell.angle_beta   90.00
_cell.angle_gamma   90.00
#
_symmetry.space_group_name_H-M   'P 1'
#
loop_
_entity.id
_entity.type
_entity.pdbx_description
1 polymer ?
#
loop_
_entity_poly.entity_id
_entity_poly.type
_entity_poly.pdbx_seq_one_letter_code
_entity_poly.pdbx_strand_id
1 'polypeptide(L)'
;MGLLRHCLPAVLWLAAATAGAQQPPQSVERFPAAAMSFLGGELPAMEAAIAARDRDYFEEAMSRMLDFSSSWGFKSQDNPALSRFPMCTEAVSDFLVVGMCRIMTTADACEPALASRFDTNLRKCRELASGQ
;
A
#
# COMPACT_ATOMS: atom_id res chain seq x y z
N MET A 1 56.68 26.17 43.45
CA MET A 1 56.61 25.24 42.30
C MET A 1 55.58 24.17 42.65
N GLY A 2 54.46 23.94 41.97
CA GLY A 2 53.93 24.53 40.75
C GLY A 2 52.43 24.21 40.58
N LEU A 3 51.75 25.21 40.00
CA LEU A 3 50.55 25.24 39.14
C LEU A 3 49.41 24.20 39.28
N LEU A 4 48.23 24.72 39.65
CA LEU A 4 46.92 24.30 39.14
C LEU A 4 46.86 24.32 37.60
N ARG A 5 46.27 23.29 36.96
CA ARG A 5 45.50 23.45 35.71
C ARG A 5 44.62 22.23 35.35
N HIS A 6 43.31 22.44 35.50
CA HIS A 6 42.14 21.93 34.76
C HIS A 6 42.32 20.89 33.63
N CYS A 7 41.44 19.86 33.62
CA CYS A 7 40.54 19.52 32.49
C CYS A 7 39.63 18.29 32.79
N LEU A 8 38.33 18.53 33.03
CA LEU A 8 37.22 17.64 32.61
C LEU A 8 36.98 17.86 31.10
N PRO A 9 36.19 17.06 30.33
CA PRO A 9 35.45 15.81 30.59
C PRO A 9 35.56 14.77 29.42
N ALA A 10 34.93 13.59 29.54
CA ALA A 10 34.50 12.81 28.35
C ALA A 10 33.34 11.88 28.69
N VAL A 11 32.11 12.39 28.62
CA VAL A 11 30.89 11.57 28.57
C VAL A 11 30.78 11.03 27.15
N LEU A 12 31.05 9.74 26.97
CA LEU A 12 30.78 9.01 25.73
C LEU A 12 29.26 8.80 25.59
N TRP A 13 28.59 9.76 24.97
CA TRP A 13 27.25 9.55 24.45
C TRP A 13 27.36 8.63 23.23
N LEU A 14 27.00 7.35 23.39
CA LEU A 14 26.69 6.49 22.26
C LEU A 14 25.40 7.01 21.61
N ALA A 15 25.55 7.92 20.64
CA ALA A 15 24.52 8.20 19.67
C ALA A 15 24.36 6.94 18.80
N ALA A 16 23.44 6.06 19.18
CA ALA A 16 22.94 5.04 18.28
C ALA A 16 22.23 5.77 17.14
N ALA A 17 22.96 6.00 16.04
CA ALA A 17 22.38 6.41 14.79
C ALA A 17 21.42 5.30 14.35
N THR A 18 20.13 5.48 14.62
CA THR A 18 19.08 4.80 13.86
C THR A 18 19.14 5.38 12.45
N ALA A 19 20.09 4.87 11.66
CA ALA A 19 20.04 5.01 10.22
C ALA A 19 18.71 4.39 9.80
N GLY A 20 17.73 5.24 9.48
CA GLY A 20 16.53 4.79 8.80
C GLY A 20 16.98 4.02 7.58
N ALA A 21 16.76 2.71 7.58
CA ALA A 21 17.04 1.86 6.45
C ALA A 21 16.16 2.36 5.30
N GLN A 22 16.71 3.23 4.45
CA GLN A 22 16.11 3.58 3.18
C GLN A 22 16.13 2.30 2.37
N GLN A 23 15.00 1.59 2.35
CA GLN A 23 14.81 0.46 1.45
C GLN A 23 15.22 0.93 0.04
N PRO A 24 16.06 0.17 -0.69
CA PRO A 24 16.48 0.57 -2.02
C PRO A 24 15.22 0.88 -2.85
N PRO A 25 15.24 1.95 -3.66
CA PRO A 25 14.06 2.37 -4.41
C PRO A 25 13.54 1.18 -5.22
N GLN A 26 12.29 0.80 -4.95
CA GLN A 26 11.65 -0.31 -5.63
C GLN A 26 11.60 0.04 -7.13
N SER A 27 12.09 -0.87 -7.98
CA SER A 27 11.95 -0.69 -9.42
C SER A 27 10.46 -0.63 -9.75
N VAL A 28 10.06 0.50 -10.33
CA VAL A 28 8.69 0.80 -10.72
C VAL A 28 8.13 -0.23 -11.71
N GLU A 29 9.00 -0.86 -12.50
CA GLU A 29 8.65 -1.96 -13.40
C GLU A 29 8.07 -3.15 -12.64
N ARG A 30 8.45 -3.37 -11.37
CA ARG A 30 7.92 -4.43 -10.50
C ARG A 30 6.53 -4.15 -9.94
N PHE A 31 6.00 -2.93 -10.14
CA PHE A 31 4.74 -2.53 -9.53
C PHE A 31 3.56 -3.43 -9.90
N PRO A 32 3.33 -3.82 -11.17
CA PRO A 32 2.19 -4.68 -11.48
C PRO A 32 2.28 -6.04 -10.78
N ALA A 33 3.47 -6.63 -10.65
CA ALA A 33 3.65 -7.88 -9.93
C ALA A 33 3.36 -7.71 -8.43
N ALA A 34 3.83 -6.62 -7.81
CA ALA A 34 3.55 -6.31 -6.41
C ALA A 34 2.07 -6.03 -6.15
N ALA A 35 1.40 -5.27 -7.03
CA ALA A 35 -0.02 -5.00 -6.95
C ALA A 35 -0.85 -6.30 -7.05
N MET A 36 -0.48 -7.18 -7.97
CA MET A 36 -1.14 -8.49 -8.09
C MET A 36 -0.89 -9.41 -6.90
N SER A 37 0.30 -9.35 -6.29
CA SER A 37 0.58 -10.10 -5.05
C SER A 37 -0.27 -9.59 -3.88
N PHE A 38 -0.38 -8.27 -3.73
CA PHE A 38 -1.23 -7.64 -2.71
C PHE A 38 -2.70 -8.03 -2.91
N LEU A 39 -3.23 -7.83 -4.11
CA LEU A 39 -4.62 -8.18 -4.46
C LEU A 39 -4.87 -9.69 -4.38
N GLY A 40 -3.87 -10.53 -4.61
CA GLY A 40 -3.96 -11.98 -4.46
C GLY A 40 -4.23 -12.41 -3.01
N GLY A 41 -3.77 -11.64 -2.03
CA GLY A 41 -4.08 -11.85 -0.61
C GLY A 41 -5.43 -11.25 -0.22
N GLU A 42 -5.70 -10.02 -0.65
CA GLU A 42 -6.90 -9.28 -0.22
C GLU A 42 -8.19 -9.82 -0.86
N LEU A 43 -8.20 -10.23 -2.12
CA LEU A 43 -9.47 -10.59 -2.79
C LEU A 43 -10.15 -11.83 -2.18
N PRO A 44 -9.46 -12.95 -1.91
CA PRO A 44 -10.09 -14.08 -1.24
C PRO A 44 -10.57 -13.74 0.18
N ALA A 45 -9.79 -12.94 0.92
CA ALA A 45 -10.15 -12.51 2.27
C ALA A 45 -11.38 -11.59 2.26
N MET A 46 -11.46 -10.68 1.29
CA MET A 46 -12.61 -9.81 1.06
C MET A 46 -13.88 -10.60 0.74
N GLU A 47 -13.81 -11.58 -0.17
CA GLU A 47 -14.97 -12.40 -0.50
C GLU A 47 -15.48 -13.20 0.71
N ALA A 48 -14.56 -13.72 1.55
CA ALA A 48 -14.92 -14.36 2.81
C ALA A 48 -15.60 -13.39 3.79
N ALA A 49 -15.06 -12.16 3.92
CA ALA A 49 -15.64 -11.12 4.77
C ALA A 49 -17.03 -10.68 4.30
N ILE A 50 -17.23 -10.53 2.98
CA ILE A 50 -18.55 -10.24 2.40
C ILE A 50 -19.55 -11.33 2.77
N ALA A 51 -19.17 -12.61 2.61
CA ALA A 51 -20.03 -13.74 2.95
C ALA A 51 -20.36 -13.80 4.44
N ALA A 52 -19.40 -13.47 5.30
CA ALA A 52 -19.55 -13.43 6.76
C ALA A 52 -20.21 -12.14 7.29
N ARG A 53 -20.44 -11.14 6.43
CA ARG A 53 -20.82 -9.76 6.81
C ARG A 53 -19.84 -9.14 7.81
N ASP A 54 -18.57 -9.50 7.72
CA ASP A 54 -17.50 -9.01 8.57
C ASP A 54 -17.10 -7.59 8.15
N ARG A 55 -17.42 -6.60 8.99
CA ARG A 55 -17.10 -5.20 8.75
C ARG A 55 -15.69 -4.84 9.21
N ASP A 56 -15.15 -5.57 10.19
CA ASP A 56 -13.85 -5.27 10.79
C ASP A 56 -12.74 -5.54 9.78
N TYR A 57 -12.92 -6.55 8.92
CA TYR A 57 -12.07 -6.77 7.75
C TYR A 57 -11.84 -5.50 6.91
N PHE A 58 -12.90 -4.71 6.65
CA PHE A 58 -12.81 -3.55 5.77
C PHE A 58 -12.01 -2.40 6.42
N GLU A 59 -12.09 -2.25 7.73
CA GLU A 59 -11.30 -1.27 8.48
C GLU A 59 -9.81 -1.63 8.43
N GLU A 60 -9.47 -2.90 8.66
CA GLU A 60 -8.09 -3.36 8.61
C GLU A 60 -7.51 -3.35 7.19
N ALA A 61 -8.31 -3.75 6.20
CA ALA A 61 -7.92 -3.75 4.79
C ALA A 61 -7.64 -2.34 4.27
N MET A 62 -8.35 -1.32 4.79
CA MET A 62 -8.04 0.08 4.50
C MET A 62 -6.61 0.43 4.95
N SER A 63 -6.20 0.04 6.16
CA SER A 63 -4.83 0.29 6.62
C SER A 63 -3.80 -0.39 5.71
N ARG A 64 -4.00 -1.67 5.36
CA ARG A 64 -3.07 -2.42 4.49
C ARG A 64 -2.97 -1.81 3.09
N MET A 65 -4.10 -1.37 2.52
CA MET A 65 -4.13 -0.66 1.25
C MET A 65 -3.35 0.66 1.34
N LEU A 66 -3.56 1.43 2.41
CA LEU A 66 -2.85 2.70 2.61
C LEU A 66 -1.34 2.49 2.77
N ASP A 67 -0.94 1.47 3.52
CA ASP A 67 0.47 1.12 3.72
C ASP A 67 1.13 0.69 2.40
N PHE A 68 0.46 -0.19 1.64
CA PHE A 68 0.91 -0.56 0.29
C PHE A 68 1.04 0.70 -0.58
N SER A 69 0.02 1.55 -0.60
CA SER A 69 0.01 2.76 -1.44
C SER A 69 1.09 3.77 -1.06
N SER A 70 1.37 3.90 0.24
CA SER A 70 2.43 4.76 0.75
C SER A 70 3.81 4.21 0.41
N SER A 71 4.01 2.89 0.51
CA SER A 71 5.30 2.26 0.19
C SER A 71 5.71 2.42 -1.28
N TRP A 72 4.73 2.57 -2.17
CA TRP A 72 4.92 2.79 -3.61
C TRP A 72 4.84 4.26 -4.03
N GLY A 73 4.30 5.15 -3.18
CA GLY A 73 4.23 6.59 -3.42
C GLY A 73 3.16 7.03 -4.42
N PHE A 74 2.13 6.22 -4.73
CA PHE A 74 1.05 6.65 -5.64
C PHE A 74 -0.10 7.38 -4.93
N LYS A 75 -0.28 7.21 -3.62
CA LYS A 75 -1.30 7.98 -2.86
C LYS A 75 -0.97 9.47 -2.78
N SER A 76 0.30 9.80 -2.53
CA SER A 76 0.81 11.17 -2.38
C SER A 76 1.23 11.82 -3.71
N GLN A 77 1.13 11.10 -4.83
CA GLN A 77 1.70 11.49 -6.12
C GLN A 77 3.24 11.67 -6.10
N ASP A 78 3.91 11.18 -5.05
CA ASP A 78 5.36 11.26 -4.88
C ASP A 78 6.11 10.40 -5.92
N ASN A 79 5.42 9.43 -6.52
CA ASN A 79 5.96 8.58 -7.57
C ASN A 79 5.20 8.75 -8.90
N PRO A 80 5.52 9.78 -9.70
CA PRO A 80 4.86 10.03 -10.98
C PRO A 80 5.10 8.91 -11.99
N ALA A 81 6.11 8.06 -11.80
CA ALA A 81 6.43 6.96 -12.69
C ALA A 81 5.36 5.85 -12.66
N LEU A 82 4.52 5.80 -11.63
CA LEU A 82 3.38 4.87 -11.52
C LEU A 82 2.19 5.25 -12.40
N SER A 83 2.15 6.48 -12.93
CA SER A 83 1.13 6.91 -13.90
C SER A 83 1.07 6.05 -15.17
N ARG A 84 2.13 5.29 -15.47
CA ARG A 84 2.17 4.33 -16.58
C ARG A 84 1.37 3.05 -16.31
N PHE A 85 0.98 2.80 -15.05
CA PHE A 85 0.25 1.60 -14.62
C PHE A 85 -1.10 1.94 -13.98
N PRO A 86 -1.96 2.74 -14.64
CA PRO A 86 -3.21 3.22 -14.04
C PRO A 86 -4.13 2.06 -13.67
N MET A 87 -4.18 1.01 -14.49
CA MET A 87 -4.99 -0.19 -14.22
C MET A 87 -4.59 -0.88 -12.90
N CYS A 88 -3.32 -0.83 -12.52
CA CYS A 88 -2.85 -1.44 -11.27
C CYS A 88 -3.09 -0.53 -10.07
N THR A 89 -2.82 0.77 -10.17
CA THR A 89 -3.10 1.72 -9.08
C THR A 89 -4.60 1.84 -8.80
N GLU A 90 -5.43 1.81 -9.85
CA GLU A 90 -6.89 1.81 -9.73
C GLU A 90 -7.40 0.49 -9.14
N ALA A 91 -6.90 -0.68 -9.58
CA ALA A 91 -7.31 -1.96 -8.97
C ALA A 91 -7.00 -2.02 -7.47
N VAL A 92 -5.82 -1.54 -7.05
CA VAL A 92 -5.44 -1.48 -5.62
C VAL A 92 -6.29 -0.47 -4.83
N SER A 93 -6.74 0.62 -5.46
CA SER A 93 -7.58 1.61 -4.76
C SER A 93 -9.05 1.19 -4.71
N ASP A 94 -9.54 0.54 -5.77
CA ASP A 94 -10.96 0.24 -5.95
C ASP A 94 -11.40 -1.07 -5.27
N PHE A 95 -10.49 -2.04 -4.98
CA PHE A 95 -10.92 -3.34 -4.45
C PHE A 95 -11.73 -3.21 -3.16
N LEU A 96 -11.31 -2.32 -2.25
CA LEU A 96 -11.98 -2.14 -0.98
C LEU A 96 -13.36 -1.50 -1.17
N VAL A 97 -13.47 -0.52 -2.06
CA VAL A 97 -14.73 0.15 -2.40
C VAL A 97 -15.71 -0.85 -3.02
N VAL A 98 -15.24 -1.70 -3.94
CA VAL A 98 -16.03 -2.78 -4.53
C VAL A 98 -16.55 -3.73 -3.46
N GLY A 99 -15.69 -4.16 -2.53
CA GLY A 99 -16.10 -5.05 -1.45
C GLY A 99 -17.11 -4.41 -0.50
N MET A 100 -16.91 -3.13 -0.14
CA MET A 100 -17.86 -2.35 0.66
C MET A 100 -19.22 -2.23 -0.05
N CYS A 101 -19.23 -2.03 -1.36
CA CYS A 101 -20.45 -1.98 -2.15
C CYS A 101 -21.17 -3.32 -2.24
N ARG A 102 -20.44 -4.44 -2.20
CA ARG A 102 -21.04 -5.78 -2.16
C ARG A 102 -21.66 -6.10 -0.80
N ILE A 103 -21.01 -5.71 0.30
CA ILE A 103 -21.56 -5.91 1.65
C ILE A 103 -22.70 -4.91 1.97
N MET A 104 -22.71 -3.71 1.39
CA MET A 104 -23.76 -2.71 1.56
C MET A 104 -24.80 -2.80 0.44
N THR A 105 -25.79 -3.67 0.60
CA THR A 105 -26.82 -3.99 -0.42
C THR A 105 -27.79 -2.85 -0.78
N THR A 106 -27.66 -1.66 -0.16
CA THR A 106 -28.60 -0.53 -0.32
C THR A 106 -27.89 0.82 -0.37
N ALA A 107 -26.58 0.87 -0.60
CA ALA A 107 -25.87 2.13 -0.66
C ALA A 107 -26.01 2.76 -2.05
N ASP A 108 -26.74 3.89 -2.14
CA ASP A 108 -26.86 4.71 -3.36
C ASP A 108 -25.49 5.24 -3.86
N ALA A 109 -24.45 5.15 -3.02
CA ALA A 109 -23.08 5.52 -3.33
C ALA A 109 -22.33 4.52 -4.23
N CYS A 110 -22.90 3.34 -4.49
CA CYS A 110 -22.25 2.30 -5.29
C CYS A 110 -22.53 2.47 -6.77
N GLU A 111 -21.55 3.02 -7.50
CA GLU A 111 -21.67 3.23 -8.95
C GLU A 111 -21.94 1.89 -9.68
N PRO A 112 -22.93 1.81 -10.58
CA PRO A 112 -23.28 0.56 -11.27
C PRO A 112 -22.12 -0.06 -12.08
N ALA A 113 -21.18 0.76 -12.56
CA ALA A 113 -20.04 0.33 -13.36
C ALA A 113 -18.78 0.04 -12.54
N LEU A 114 -18.80 0.23 -11.22
CA LEU A 114 -17.61 0.11 -10.37
C LEU A 114 -17.00 -1.30 -10.46
N ALA A 115 -17.82 -2.34 -10.28
CA ALA A 115 -17.36 -3.72 -10.31
C ALA A 115 -16.77 -4.12 -11.67
N SER A 116 -17.41 -3.73 -12.77
CA SER A 116 -16.94 -4.08 -14.12
C SER A 116 -15.66 -3.32 -14.51
N ARG A 117 -15.52 -2.06 -14.06
CA ARG A 117 -14.28 -1.29 -14.19
C ARG A 117 -13.15 -1.96 -13.39
N PHE A 118 -13.40 -2.29 -12.12
CA PHE A 118 -12.46 -2.99 -11.27
C PHE A 118 -11.99 -4.32 -11.89
N ASP A 119 -12.92 -5.17 -12.36
CA ASP A 119 -12.57 -6.46 -12.97
C ASP A 119 -11.72 -6.28 -14.24
N THR A 120 -12.00 -5.22 -15.01
CA THR A 120 -11.20 -4.86 -16.19
C THR A 120 -9.80 -4.41 -15.81
N ASN A 121 -9.68 -3.57 -14.78
CA ASN A 121 -8.41 -3.09 -14.23
C ASN A 121 -7.57 -4.23 -13.68
N LEU A 122 -8.18 -5.11 -12.89
CA LEU A 122 -7.55 -6.30 -12.33
C LEU A 122 -7.00 -7.22 -13.42
N ARG A 123 -7.79 -7.46 -14.48
CA ARG A 123 -7.34 -8.28 -15.62
C ARG A 123 -6.14 -7.65 -16.33
N LYS A 124 -6.20 -6.37 -16.68
CA LYS A 124 -5.08 -5.70 -17.35
C LYS A 124 -3.84 -5.60 -16.46
N CYS A 125 -4.01 -5.40 -15.15
CA CYS A 125 -2.89 -5.43 -14.22
C CYS A 125 -2.23 -6.81 -14.16
N ARG A 126 -3.03 -7.89 -14.19
CA ARG A 126 -2.54 -9.27 -14.26
C ARG A 126 -1.76 -9.56 -15.54
N GLU A 127 -2.23 -9.05 -16.67
CA GLU A 127 -1.51 -9.17 -17.96
C GLU A 127 -0.13 -8.51 -17.88
N LEU A 128 -0.05 -7.29 -17.30
CA LEU A 128 1.21 -6.59 -17.08
C LEU A 128 2.13 -7.30 -16.08
N ALA A 129 1.56 -7.89 -15.02
CA ALA A 129 2.31 -8.67 -14.03
C ALA A 129 2.92 -9.95 -14.61
N SER A 130 2.23 -10.57 -15.56
CA SER A 130 2.67 -11.84 -16.18
C SER A 130 3.70 -11.63 -17.29
N GLY A 131 3.86 -10.40 -17.79
CA GLY A 131 4.85 -10.04 -18.81
C GLY A 131 6.19 -9.56 -18.26
N GLN A 132 6.40 -9.64 -16.95
CA GLN A 132 7.63 -9.22 -16.25
C GLN A 132 8.57 -10.39 -15.97
#